data_AF-A0A960XLA7-F1
#
_entry.id   AF-A0A960XLA7-F1
#
_cell.length_a   1.000
_cell.length_b   1.000
_cell.length_c   1.000
_cell.angle_alpha   90.00
_cell.angle_beta   90.00
_cell.angle_gamma   90.00
#
_symmetry.space_group_name_H-M   'P 1'
#
loop_
_entity.id
_entity.type
_entity.pdbx_description
1 polymer ?
#
loop_
_entity_poly.entity_id
_entity_poly.type
_entity_poly.pdbx_seq_one_letter_code
_entity_poly.pdbx_strand_id
1 'polypeptide(L)'
;MPPRAAWLRQTGAALCRALMGKPPGTLPPLAWPDRATPFQRAVWEALLRIPPGETRSYGRLAIAIGRPRAARAVGQACGANPIPVLVPCHRVLAGSGGLGGFSGGLD
;
A
#
# COMPACT_ATOMS: atom_id res chain seq x y z
N MET A 1 3.17 2.14 25.62
CA MET A 1 2.92 2.74 24.29
C MET A 1 3.93 3.88 24.11
N PRO A 2 4.65 3.98 22.98
CA PRO A 2 5.61 5.08 22.79
C PRO A 2 4.91 6.44 22.88
N PRO A 3 5.62 7.52 23.28
CA PRO A 3 5.06 8.86 23.25
C PRO A 3 4.65 9.23 21.82
N ARG A 4 3.55 9.98 21.64
CA ARG A 4 3.08 10.47 20.33
C ARG A 4 4.19 11.12 19.49
N ALA A 5 5.08 11.86 20.15
CA ALA A 5 6.23 12.50 19.51
C ALA A 5 7.21 11.50 18.87
N ALA A 6 7.36 10.30 19.45
CA ALA A 6 8.20 9.25 18.88
C ALA A 6 7.59 8.70 17.58
N TRP A 7 6.29 8.46 17.55
CA TRP A 7 5.59 8.01 16.33
C TRP A 7 5.65 9.04 15.22
N LEU A 8 5.42 10.33 15.52
CA LEU A 8 5.53 11.39 14.52
C LEU A 8 6.93 11.46 13.89
N ARG A 9 7.99 11.36 14.71
CA ARG A 9 9.37 11.32 14.21
C ARG A 9 9.64 10.09 13.35
N GLN A 10 9.20 8.91 13.77
CA GLN A 10 9.34 7.67 13.00
C GLN A 10 8.62 7.75 11.66
N THR A 11 7.37 8.21 11.65
CA THR A 11 6.58 8.39 10.42
C THR A 11 7.24 9.40 9.48
N GLY A 12 7.72 10.55 10.00
CA GLY A 12 8.42 11.56 9.19
C GLY A 12 9.68 11.00 8.53
N ALA A 13 10.52 10.31 9.29
CA ALA A 13 11.72 9.67 8.76
C ALA A 13 11.39 8.61 7.70
N ALA A 14 10.38 7.77 7.96
CA ALA A 14 9.92 6.75 7.03
C ALA A 14 9.39 7.33 5.72
N LEU A 15 8.61 8.42 5.80
CA LEU A 15 8.08 9.11 4.64
C LEU A 15 9.20 9.73 3.80
N CYS A 16 10.15 10.44 4.41
CA CYS A 16 11.30 10.99 3.68
C CYS A 16 12.08 9.89 2.94
N ARG A 17 12.31 8.73 3.59
CA ARG A 17 12.97 7.58 2.93
C ARG A 17 12.17 7.06 1.76
N ALA A 18 10.87 6.85 1.93
CA ALA A 18 9.98 6.35 0.89
C ALA A 18 9.94 7.28 -0.34
N LEU A 19 9.87 8.60 -0.11
CA LEU A 19 9.89 9.61 -1.18
C LEU A 19 11.22 9.64 -1.94
N MET A 20 12.33 9.29 -1.28
CA MET A 20 13.64 9.10 -1.93
C MET A 20 13.79 7.72 -2.63
N GLY A 21 12.70 6.95 -2.75
CA GLY A 21 12.73 5.60 -3.34
C GLY A 21 13.42 4.54 -2.47
N LYS A 22 13.72 4.84 -1.20
CA LYS A 22 14.35 3.90 -0.26
C LYS A 22 13.28 3.14 0.54
N PRO A 23 13.60 1.95 1.09
CA PRO A 23 12.71 1.31 2.04
C PRO A 23 12.41 2.24 3.23
N PRO A 24 11.14 2.32 3.68
CA PRO A 24 10.74 3.24 4.75
C PRO A 24 11.40 2.95 6.10
N GLY A 25 12.00 1.75 6.27
CA GLY A 25 12.57 1.32 7.53
C GLY A 25 11.48 0.95 8.52
N THR A 26 11.68 1.26 9.81
CA THR A 26 10.72 0.94 10.86
C THR A 26 9.54 1.92 10.83
N LEU A 27 8.35 1.38 10.61
CA LEU A 27 7.10 2.10 10.76
C LEU A 27 6.60 1.97 12.22
N PRO A 28 5.92 2.99 12.77
CA PRO A 28 5.09 2.76 13.94
C PRO A 28 3.95 1.77 13.59
N PRO A 29 3.26 1.19 14.58
CA PRO A 29 2.12 0.31 14.32
C PRO A 29 1.12 0.98 13.38
N LEU A 30 0.82 0.32 12.25
CA LEU A 30 -0.18 0.81 11.30
C LEU A 30 -1.56 0.43 11.83
N ALA A 31 -2.34 1.44 12.22
CA ALA A 31 -3.72 1.26 12.62
C ALA A 31 -4.64 1.32 11.40
N TRP A 32 -5.24 0.19 11.04
CA TRP A 32 -6.27 0.15 10.02
C TRP A 32 -7.57 0.80 10.55
N PRO A 33 -8.34 1.53 9.72
CA PRO A 33 -9.64 2.05 10.12
C PRO A 33 -10.56 0.93 10.65
N ASP A 34 -11.37 1.20 11.68
CA ASP A 34 -12.26 0.19 12.27
C ASP A 34 -13.20 -0.44 11.24
N ARG A 35 -13.70 0.39 10.31
CA ARG A 35 -14.56 -0.03 9.18
C ARG A 35 -13.83 -0.77 8.05
N ALA A 36 -12.51 -0.96 8.14
CA ALA A 36 -11.76 -1.67 7.11
C ALA A 36 -12.12 -3.15 7.09
N THR A 37 -12.57 -3.62 5.92
CA THR A 37 -12.94 -5.02 5.73
C THR A 37 -11.72 -5.95 5.82
N PRO A 38 -11.89 -7.23 6.15
CA PRO A 38 -10.80 -8.20 6.12
C PRO A 38 -10.09 -8.27 4.75
N PHE A 39 -10.85 -8.10 3.66
CA PHE A 39 -10.29 -8.06 2.31
C PHE A 39 -9.38 -6.85 2.09
N GLN A 40 -9.81 -5.65 2.53
CA GLN A 40 -8.99 -4.45 2.44
C GLN A 40 -7.69 -4.58 3.23
N ARG A 41 -7.76 -5.07 4.47
CA ARG A 41 -6.58 -5.30 5.32
C ARG A 41 -5.60 -6.27 4.67
N ALA A 42 -6.08 -7.39 4.15
CA ALA A 42 -5.25 -8.36 3.44
C ALA A 42 -4.56 -7.76 2.19
N VAL A 43 -5.26 -6.90 1.43
CA VAL A 43 -4.67 -6.18 0.30
C VAL A 43 -3.58 -5.21 0.80
N TRP A 44 -3.85 -4.38 1.80
CA TRP A 44 -2.89 -3.40 2.31
C TRP A 44 -1.64 -4.05 2.91
N GLU A 45 -1.80 -5.17 3.60
CA GLU A 45 -0.68 -5.98 4.09
C GLU A 45 0.14 -6.58 2.94
N ALA A 46 -0.50 -7.03 1.87
CA ALA A 46 0.20 -7.51 0.68
C ALA A 46 0.95 -6.38 -0.06
N LEU A 47 0.41 -5.16 -0.07
CA LEU A 47 1.08 -3.98 -0.65
C LEU A 47 2.41 -3.69 0.05
N LEU A 48 2.48 -3.80 1.38
CA LEU A 48 3.70 -3.56 2.16
C LEU A 48 4.85 -4.49 1.78
N ARG A 49 4.56 -5.63 1.13
CA ARG A 49 5.57 -6.60 0.66
C ARG A 49 6.14 -6.27 -0.70
N ILE A 50 5.64 -5.25 -1.40
CA ILE A 50 6.17 -4.84 -2.72
C ILE A 50 7.41 -3.97 -2.51
N PRO A 51 8.62 -4.41 -2.93
CA PRO A 51 9.85 -3.63 -2.72
C PRO A 51 9.87 -2.30 -3.49
N PRO A 52 10.67 -1.32 -3.06
CA PRO A 52 10.94 -0.13 -3.87
C PRO A 52 11.54 -0.50 -5.23
N GLY A 53 11.11 0.18 -6.29
CA GLY A 53 11.56 -0.10 -7.67
C GLY A 53 10.86 -1.29 -8.32
N GLU A 54 10.04 -2.05 -7.59
CA GLU A 54 9.26 -3.16 -8.13
C GLU A 54 7.77 -2.83 -8.23
N THR A 55 7.09 -3.51 -9.16
CA THR A 55 5.64 -3.42 -9.34
C THR A 55 4.97 -4.78 -9.28
N ARG A 56 3.66 -4.79 -9.02
CA ARG A 56 2.80 -5.97 -9.16
C ARG A 56 1.55 -5.59 -9.92
N SER A 57 0.95 -6.54 -10.64
CA SER A 57 -0.38 -6.31 -11.21
C SER A 57 -1.46 -6.56 -10.15
N TYR A 58 -2.64 -5.96 -10.34
CA TYR A 58 -3.82 -6.28 -9.51
C TYR A 58 -4.13 -7.77 -9.47
N GLY A 59 -3.92 -8.48 -10.58
CA GLY A 59 -4.09 -9.93 -10.68
C GLY A 59 -3.08 -10.71 -9.83
N ARG A 60 -1.79 -10.31 -9.85
CA ARG A 60 -0.78 -10.97 -9.00
C ARG A 60 -1.06 -10.75 -7.51
N LEU A 61 -1.52 -9.58 -7.11
CA LEU A 61 -1.94 -9.33 -5.73
C LEU A 61 -3.16 -10.18 -5.35
N ALA A 62 -4.16 -10.28 -6.23
CA ALA A 62 -5.33 -11.13 -6.04
C ALA A 62 -4.93 -12.60 -5.80
N ILE A 63 -3.96 -13.12 -6.56
CA ILE A 63 -3.40 -14.47 -6.33
C ILE A 63 -2.68 -14.55 -4.98
N ALA A 64 -1.84 -13.58 -4.64
CA ALA A 64 -1.05 -13.56 -3.41
C ALA A 64 -1.91 -13.55 -2.13
N ILE A 65 -3.12 -13.00 -2.18
CA ILE A 65 -4.08 -13.01 -1.06
C ILE A 65 -5.09 -14.18 -1.12
N GLY A 66 -4.88 -15.15 -2.01
CA GLY A 66 -5.75 -16.34 -2.13
C GLY A 66 -7.11 -16.06 -2.78
N ARG A 67 -7.25 -14.97 -3.54
CA ARG A 67 -8.50 -14.55 -4.22
C ARG A 67 -8.25 -14.30 -5.71
N PRO A 68 -7.87 -15.32 -6.52
CA PRO A 68 -7.34 -15.13 -7.87
C PRO A 68 -8.28 -14.39 -8.85
N ARG A 69 -9.60 -14.43 -8.63
CA ARG A 69 -10.61 -13.73 -9.45
C ARG A 69 -10.91 -12.30 -9.00
N ALA A 70 -10.20 -11.77 -8.00
CA ALA A 70 -10.56 -10.52 -7.33
C ALA A 70 -9.76 -9.28 -7.81
N ALA A 71 -9.13 -9.30 -8.98
CA ALA A 71 -8.27 -8.21 -9.45
C ALA A 71 -8.94 -6.81 -9.40
N ARG A 72 -10.19 -6.71 -9.86
CA ARG A 72 -10.95 -5.45 -9.80
C ARG A 72 -11.19 -4.99 -8.36
N ALA A 73 -11.54 -5.91 -7.46
CA ALA A 73 -11.73 -5.61 -6.04
C ALA A 73 -10.41 -5.20 -5.35
N VAL A 74 -9.29 -5.81 -5.73
CA VAL A 74 -7.96 -5.37 -5.29
C VAL A 74 -7.71 -3.92 -5.73
N GLY A 75 -8.07 -3.56 -6.96
CA GLY A 75 -7.98 -2.16 -7.42
C GLY A 75 -8.76 -1.19 -6.54
N GLN A 76 -10.00 -1.54 -6.18
CA GLN A 76 -10.82 -0.72 -5.28
C GLN A 76 -10.20 -0.63 -3.86
N ALA A 77 -9.66 -1.73 -3.34
CA ALA A 77 -8.96 -1.73 -2.06
C ALA A 77 -7.67 -0.89 -2.09
N CYS A 78 -6.94 -0.90 -3.21
CA CYS A 78 -5.78 -0.02 -3.42
C CYS A 78 -6.20 1.46 -3.43
N GLY A 79 -7.32 1.78 -4.09
CA GLY A 79 -7.88 3.14 -4.10
C GLY A 79 -8.37 3.61 -2.73
N ALA A 80 -8.87 2.69 -1.91
CA ALA A 80 -9.32 2.95 -0.54
C ALA A 80 -8.19 2.94 0.51
N ASN A 81 -6.92 2.90 0.10
CA ASN A 81 -5.78 2.88 1.01
C ASN A 81 -5.75 4.14 1.91
N PRO A 82 -5.84 3.99 3.24
CA PRO A 82 -5.89 5.12 4.16
C PRO A 82 -4.50 5.76 4.41
N ILE A 83 -3.41 5.10 4.01
CA ILE A 83 -2.03 5.55 4.30
C ILE A 83 -1.20 5.50 3.01
N PRO A 84 -1.46 6.40 2.03
CA PRO A 84 -0.71 6.43 0.78
C PRO A 84 0.80 6.64 1.01
N VAL A 85 1.60 6.31 -0.01
CA VAL A 85 3.07 6.33 0.01
C VAL A 85 3.69 5.25 0.91
N LEU A 86 3.35 5.23 2.20
CA LEU A 86 3.87 4.25 3.17
C LEU A 86 3.28 2.85 2.96
N VAL A 87 1.96 2.76 2.70
CA VAL A 87 1.35 1.59 2.07
C VAL A 87 1.38 1.83 0.56
N PRO A 88 2.23 1.12 -0.21
CA PRO A 88 2.63 1.58 -1.53
C PRO A 88 1.65 1.16 -2.64
N CYS A 89 0.41 1.66 -2.61
CA CYS A 89 -0.61 1.38 -3.64
C CYS A 89 -0.23 1.86 -5.06
N HIS A 90 0.67 2.85 -5.17
CA HIS A 90 1.21 3.34 -6.44
C HIS A 90 2.10 2.32 -7.17
N ARG A 91 2.51 1.23 -6.51
CA ARG A 91 3.32 0.16 -7.13
C ARG A 91 2.47 -0.91 -7.80
N VAL A 92 1.15 -0.69 -7.90
CA VAL A 92 0.23 -1.63 -8.52
C VAL A 92 -0.22 -1.12 -9.87
N LEU A 93 -0.05 -1.95 -10.89
CA LEU A 93 -0.33 -1.63 -12.28
C LEU A 93 -1.47 -2.46 -12.86
N ALA A 94 -2.02 -1.98 -13.97
CA ALA A 94 -2.93 -2.77 -14.79
C ALA A 94 -2.23 -4.02 -15.33
N GLY A 95 -3.01 -5.02 -15.77
CA GLY A 95 -2.46 -6.27 -16.32
C GLY A 95 -1.58 -6.07 -17.56
N SER A 96 -1.81 -4.99 -18.31
CA SER A 96 -1.01 -4.58 -19.48
C SER A 96 0.30 -3.88 -19.13
N GLY A 97 0.59 -3.63 -17.84
CA GLY A 97 1.76 -2.87 -17.40
C GLY A 97 1.56 -1.34 -17.42
N GLY A 98 0.43 -0.85 -17.91
CA GLY A 98 0.06 0.57 -17.84
C GLY A 98 -0.44 0.99 -16.45
N LEU A 99 -0.62 2.30 -16.28
CA LEU A 99 -1.25 2.86 -15.09
C LEU A 99 -2.72 2.40 -14.99
N GLY A 100 -3.13 2.06 -13.77
CA GLY A 100 -4.52 1.73 -13.44
C GLY A 100 -5.25 2.90 -12.78
N GLY A 101 -6.31 2.60 -12.02
CA GLY A 101 -7.02 3.59 -11.21
C GLY A 101 -6.21 3.96 -9.96
N PHE A 102 -5.15 4.76 -10.13
CA PHE A 102 -4.37 5.29 -9.02
C PHE A 102 -5.15 6.40 -8.30
N SER A 103 -5.25 6.31 -6.98
CA SER A 103 -6.05 7.24 -6.18
C SER A 103 -5.46 8.65 -6.09
N GLY A 104 -4.19 8.83 -6.45
CA GLY A 104 -3.51 10.13 -6.44
C GLY A 104 -3.62 10.94 -7.74
N GLY A 105 -4.36 10.47 -8.74
CA GLY A 105 -4.45 11.09 -10.07
C GLY A 105 -3.38 10.58 -11.04
N LEU A 106 -3.56 10.78 -12.35
CA LEU A 106 -2.63 10.33 -13.40
C LEU A 106 -1.88 11.48 -14.08
N ASP A 107 -1.97 12.68 -13.49
CA ASP A 107 -1.56 13.95 -14.05
C ASP A 107 -0.15 14.38 -13.61
#